data_AF-A0A7X7GI97-F1
#
_entry.id   AF-A0A7X7GI97-F1
#
_cell.length_a   1.000
_cell.length_b   1.000
_cell.length_c   1.000
_cell.angle_alpha   90.00
_cell.angle_beta   90.00
_cell.angle_gamma   90.00
#
_symmetry.space_group_name_H-M   'P 1'
#
loop_
_entity.id
_entity.type
_entity.pdbx_description
1 polymer ?
#
loop_
_entity_poly.entity_id
_entity_poly.type
_entity_poly.pdbx_seq_one_letter_code
_entity_poly.pdbx_strand_id
1 'polypeptide(L)'
;MYDGDIASVMISEEQIRQRTAELAEEVAARYPAGAPEGDLLLVGVLKGAIFFMTDFARALSIPTQMEFMAVSSYGSSTSSSGVVRILKDLDKDIAGRHVLIVEDIIDSGLTLSWLMRNLKTRNPASLDVITLLRKPDAVKVDINVDNVGFDIPNEFVVGYGLDYAERYRDLPYIGTLEPRVYGG
;
A
#
# COMPACT_ATOMS: atom_id res chain seq x y z
N MET A 1 9.35 -17.36 15.19
CA MET A 1 9.33 -17.94 13.81
C MET A 1 10.44 -17.34 12.93
N TYR A 2 10.99 -16.18 13.31
CA TYR A 2 12.13 -15.51 12.65
C TYR A 2 13.17 -15.05 13.68
N ASP A 3 13.41 -15.90 14.68
CA ASP A 3 14.10 -15.51 15.92
C ASP A 3 15.56 -15.15 15.61
N GLY A 4 15.93 -13.93 15.97
CA GLY A 4 17.26 -13.36 15.74
C GLY A 4 17.46 -12.74 14.34
N ASP A 5 16.49 -12.78 13.43
CA ASP A 5 16.61 -12.14 12.11
C ASP A 5 16.17 -10.67 12.13
N ILE A 6 15.37 -10.27 13.10
CA ILE A 6 14.87 -8.90 13.28
C ILE A 6 15.82 -8.15 14.22
N ALA A 7 16.46 -7.09 13.72
CA ALA A 7 17.37 -6.25 14.48
C ALA A 7 16.62 -5.30 15.42
N SER A 8 15.55 -4.68 14.92
CA SER A 8 14.69 -3.79 15.71
C SER A 8 13.25 -3.78 15.21
N VAL A 9 12.32 -3.63 16.14
CA VAL A 9 10.91 -3.33 15.83
C VAL A 9 10.80 -1.83 15.64
N MET A 10 10.43 -1.40 14.43
CA MET A 10 10.27 0.02 14.08
C MET A 10 8.84 0.50 14.37
N ILE A 11 7.84 -0.32 14.03
CA ILE A 11 6.43 -0.03 14.25
C ILE A 11 5.76 -1.31 14.77
N SER A 12 5.26 -1.24 16.00
CA SER A 12 4.58 -2.37 16.65
C SER A 12 3.19 -2.63 16.07
N GLU A 13 2.67 -3.85 16.26
CA GLU A 13 1.31 -4.23 15.89
C GLU A 13 0.25 -3.27 16.46
N GLU A 14 0.43 -2.83 17.70
CA GLU A 14 -0.46 -1.87 18.36
C GLU A 14 -0.47 -0.51 17.64
N GLN A 15 0.70 0.00 17.27
CA GLN A 15 0.82 1.25 16.52
C GLN A 15 0.17 1.14 15.15
N ILE A 16 0.39 0.02 14.44
CA ILE A 16 -0.24 -0.23 13.13
C ILE A 16 -1.76 -0.24 13.28
N ARG A 17 -2.30 -0.98 14.25
CA ARG A 17 -3.74 -1.07 14.50
C ARG A 17 -4.35 0.29 14.82
N GLN A 18 -3.75 1.03 15.74
CA GLN A 18 -4.20 2.36 16.14
C GLN A 18 -4.20 3.33 14.96
N ARG A 19 -3.09 3.39 14.21
CA ARG A 19 -2.98 4.30 13.07
C ARG A 19 -3.92 3.92 11.93
N THR A 20 -4.14 2.63 11.71
CA THR A 20 -5.12 2.15 10.71
C THR A 20 -6.53 2.60 11.04
N ALA A 21 -6.93 2.57 12.32
CA ALA A 21 -8.23 3.07 12.76
C ALA A 21 -8.37 4.60 12.53
N GLU A 22 -7.35 5.37 12.90
CA GLU A 22 -7.33 6.83 12.65
C GLU A 22 -7.46 7.16 11.17
N LEU A 23 -6.67 6.49 10.32
CA LEU A 23 -6.73 6.66 8.88
C LEU A 23 -8.12 6.31 8.33
N ALA A 24 -8.74 5.24 8.84
CA ALA A 24 -10.07 4.84 8.41
C ALA A 24 -11.13 5.90 8.77
N GLU A 25 -11.04 6.52 9.95
CA GLU A 25 -11.90 7.65 10.33
C GLU A 25 -11.66 8.87 9.43
N GLU A 26 -10.40 9.25 9.20
CA GLU A 26 -10.01 10.35 8.30
C GLU A 26 -10.58 10.15 6.89
N VAL A 27 -10.45 8.93 6.34
CA VAL A 27 -10.98 8.61 5.01
C VAL A 27 -12.51 8.59 5.01
N ALA A 28 -13.14 7.91 5.97
CA ALA A 28 -14.59 7.81 6.04
C ALA A 28 -15.26 9.19 6.14
N ALA A 29 -14.65 10.14 6.86
CA ALA A 29 -15.16 11.50 6.99
C ALA A 29 -15.21 12.30 5.68
N ARG A 30 -14.44 11.90 4.65
CA ARG A 30 -14.46 12.55 3.33
C ARG A 30 -15.63 12.11 2.46
N TYR A 31 -16.26 10.98 2.78
CA TYR A 31 -17.35 10.42 2.01
C TYR A 31 -18.69 10.64 2.73
N PRO A 32 -19.76 11.04 2.03
CA PRO A 32 -21.05 11.28 2.66
C PRO A 32 -21.62 10.04 3.34
N ALA A 33 -22.20 10.22 4.52
CA ALA A 33 -23.01 9.18 5.15
C ALA A 33 -24.20 8.82 4.22
N GLY A 34 -24.31 7.55 3.84
CA GLY A 34 -25.36 7.07 2.93
C GLY A 34 -24.99 7.08 1.45
N ALA A 35 -23.71 7.24 1.10
CA ALA A 35 -23.21 6.87 -0.23
C ALA A 35 -23.70 5.44 -0.57
N PRO A 36 -24.25 5.20 -1.77
CA PRO A 36 -24.64 3.87 -2.21
C PRO A 36 -23.60 2.81 -1.84
N GLU A 37 -24.08 1.62 -1.46
CA GLU A 37 -23.22 0.51 -1.10
C GLU A 37 -22.22 0.23 -2.24
N GLY A 38 -20.92 0.38 -1.96
CA GLY A 38 -19.86 0.19 -2.94
C GLY A 38 -19.44 1.42 -3.73
N ASP A 39 -19.79 2.64 -3.30
CA ASP A 39 -19.31 3.87 -3.92
C ASP A 39 -17.79 4.03 -3.83
N LEU A 40 -17.19 3.64 -2.70
CA LEU A 40 -15.74 3.61 -2.53
C LEU A 40 -15.18 2.23 -2.92
N LEU A 41 -14.35 2.23 -3.95
CA LEU A 41 -13.59 1.07 -4.41
C LEU A 41 -12.15 1.17 -3.90
N LEU A 42 -11.78 0.24 -3.02
CA LEU A 42 -10.41 0.06 -2.58
C LEU A 42 -9.66 -0.78 -3.62
N VAL A 43 -8.51 -0.32 -4.08
CA VAL A 43 -7.66 -1.06 -5.02
C VAL A 43 -6.32 -1.35 -4.35
N GLY A 44 -6.09 -2.61 -4.01
CA GLY A 44 -4.82 -3.08 -3.44
C GLY A 44 -3.90 -3.67 -4.51
N VAL A 45 -2.61 -3.31 -4.48
CA VAL A 45 -1.60 -3.92 -5.34
C VAL A 45 -0.98 -5.12 -4.63
N LEU A 46 -1.06 -6.29 -5.27
CA LEU A 46 -0.49 -7.52 -4.72
C LEU A 46 1.04 -7.51 -4.79
N LYS A 47 1.73 -8.07 -3.78
CA LYS A 47 1.18 -8.84 -2.65
C LYS A 47 1.15 -8.09 -1.32
N GLY A 48 2.07 -7.14 -1.10
CA GLY A 48 2.37 -6.64 0.23
C GLY A 48 1.24 -5.84 0.87
N ALA A 49 0.50 -5.06 0.08
CA ALA A 49 -0.63 -4.26 0.56
C ALA A 49 -1.79 -5.08 1.18
N ILE A 50 -1.85 -6.41 1.00
CA ILE A 50 -3.00 -7.22 1.43
C ILE A 50 -3.30 -7.11 2.93
N PHE A 51 -2.27 -7.05 3.78
CA PHE A 51 -2.45 -6.96 5.24
C PHE A 51 -3.09 -5.64 5.61
N PHE A 52 -2.44 -4.53 5.23
CA PHE A 52 -2.96 -3.19 5.44
C PHE A 52 -4.36 -3.00 4.83
N MET A 53 -4.56 -3.46 3.59
CA MET A 53 -5.84 -3.41 2.89
C MET A 53 -6.97 -4.05 3.70
N THR A 54 -6.76 -5.26 4.22
CA THR A 54 -7.82 -5.97 4.97
C THR A 54 -8.09 -5.39 6.35
N ASP A 55 -7.09 -4.82 7.02
CA ASP A 55 -7.28 -4.16 8.31
C ASP A 55 -7.97 -2.80 8.12
N PHE A 56 -7.52 -2.02 7.12
CA PHE A 56 -8.10 -0.74 6.76
C PHE A 56 -9.56 -0.89 6.32
N ALA A 57 -9.87 -1.84 5.42
CA ALA A 57 -11.23 -2.07 4.95
C ALA A 57 -12.21 -2.43 6.08
N ARG A 58 -11.74 -3.18 7.09
CA ARG A 58 -12.55 -3.52 8.28
C ARG A 58 -12.71 -2.37 9.27
N ALA A 59 -11.75 -1.45 9.31
CA ALA A 59 -11.79 -0.27 10.17
C ALA A 59 -12.69 0.85 9.59
N LEU A 60 -12.93 0.87 8.28
CA LEU A 60 -13.81 1.85 7.65
C LEU A 60 -15.26 1.72 8.17
N SER A 61 -15.83 2.86 8.55
CA SER A 61 -17.23 2.96 8.99
C SER A 61 -18.25 3.11 7.84
N ILE A 62 -17.77 3.01 6.60
CA ILE A 62 -18.56 3.12 5.36
C ILE A 62 -18.42 1.84 4.52
N PRO A 63 -19.45 1.48 3.74
CA PRO A 63 -19.38 0.30 2.88
C PRO A 63 -18.35 0.50 1.76
N THR A 64 -17.49 -0.51 1.56
CA THR A 64 -16.46 -0.51 0.51
C THR A 64 -16.48 -1.79 -0.31
N GLN A 65 -16.00 -1.68 -1.55
CA GLN A 65 -15.64 -2.83 -2.38
C GLN A 65 -14.13 -2.96 -2.45
N MET A 66 -13.64 -4.18 -2.63
CA MET A 66 -12.22 -4.46 -2.78
C MET A 66 -11.93 -5.03 -4.16
N GLU A 67 -10.94 -4.46 -4.83
CA GLU A 67 -10.34 -4.97 -6.05
C GLU A 67 -8.83 -5.13 -5.83
N PHE A 68 -8.26 -6.05 -6.58
CA PHE A 68 -6.83 -6.35 -6.51
C PHE A 68 -6.22 -6.25 -7.90
N MET A 69 -5.02 -5.70 -7.99
CA MET A 69 -4.18 -5.76 -9.18
C MET A 69 -2.90 -6.50 -8.86
N ALA A 70 -2.39 -7.28 -9.82
CA ALA A 70 -1.06 -7.85 -9.73
C ALA A 70 -0.21 -7.25 -10.84
N VAL A 71 0.91 -6.65 -10.46
CA VAL A 71 1.83 -5.99 -11.37
C VAL A 71 3.25 -6.51 -11.19
N SER A 72 4.05 -6.50 -12.26
CA SER A 72 5.48 -6.82 -12.20
C SER A 72 6.30 -5.76 -12.92
N SER A 73 7.43 -5.36 -12.35
CA SER A 73 8.40 -4.50 -13.04
C SER A 73 9.04 -5.25 -14.22
N TYR A 74 9.28 -4.54 -15.33
CA TYR A 74 10.09 -5.07 -16.42
C TYR A 74 11.58 -4.94 -16.06
N GLY A 75 12.22 -6.07 -15.72
CA GLY A 75 13.68 -6.21 -15.66
C GLY A 75 14.23 -6.52 -14.26
N SER A 76 15.19 -7.43 -14.21
CA SER A 76 15.98 -7.86 -13.04
C SER A 76 17.01 -6.84 -12.55
N SER A 77 16.85 -5.56 -12.92
CA SER A 77 17.75 -4.47 -12.55
C SER A 77 17.17 -3.67 -11.38
N THR A 78 18.04 -3.26 -10.46
CA THR A 78 17.75 -2.47 -9.24
C THR A 78 17.19 -1.06 -9.50
N SER A 79 16.88 -0.72 -10.75
CA SER A 79 16.16 0.47 -11.17
C SER A 79 14.92 0.05 -11.98
N SER A 80 13.73 0.43 -11.51
CA SER A 80 12.51 0.23 -12.28
C SER A 80 12.56 1.09 -13.53
N SER A 81 12.34 0.48 -14.69
CA SER A 81 12.24 1.17 -15.99
C SER A 81 11.01 2.10 -16.08
N GLY A 82 10.18 2.17 -15.03
CA GLY A 82 8.87 2.81 -15.02
C GLY A 82 7.83 2.06 -15.86
N VAL A 83 8.22 1.03 -16.61
CA VAL A 83 7.32 0.17 -17.37
C VAL A 83 6.91 -0.99 -16.48
N VAL A 84 5.61 -1.12 -16.26
CA VAL A 84 4.99 -2.12 -15.41
C VAL A 84 4.14 -3.04 -16.28
N ARG A 85 4.21 -4.36 -16.06
CA ARG A 85 3.35 -5.35 -16.68
C ARG A 85 2.18 -5.65 -15.74
N ILE A 86 0.95 -5.58 -16.27
CA ILE A 86 -0.22 -6.09 -15.55
C ILE A 86 -0.26 -7.61 -15.72
N LEU A 87 -0.25 -8.33 -14.60
CA LEU A 87 -0.44 -9.79 -14.53
C LEU A 87 -1.90 -10.13 -14.22
N LYS A 88 -2.55 -9.32 -13.39
CA LYS A 88 -3.99 -9.36 -13.09
C LYS A 88 -4.53 -7.94 -13.06
N ASP A 89 -5.53 -7.66 -13.88
CA ASP A 89 -6.21 -6.37 -13.95
C ASP A 89 -7.46 -6.37 -13.04
N LEU A 90 -8.09 -5.19 -12.86
CA LEU A 90 -9.38 -5.05 -12.18
C LEU A 90 -10.45 -5.92 -12.86
N ASP A 91 -11.31 -6.54 -12.06
CA ASP A 91 -12.39 -7.40 -12.58
C ASP A 91 -13.60 -6.58 -13.06
N LYS A 92 -13.73 -5.34 -12.59
CA LYS A 92 -14.82 -4.42 -12.92
C LYS A 92 -14.30 -3.08 -13.43
N ASP A 93 -15.14 -2.41 -14.22
CA ASP A 93 -14.91 -1.04 -14.63
C ASP A 93 -15.00 -0.08 -13.43
N ILE A 94 -14.16 0.96 -13.47
CA ILE A 94 -14.05 2.00 -12.45
C ILE A 94 -14.54 3.36 -12.94
N ALA A 95 -15.07 3.45 -14.16
CA ALA A 95 -15.66 4.67 -14.69
C ALA A 95 -16.72 5.25 -13.74
N GLY A 96 -16.55 6.52 -13.37
CA GLY A 96 -17.45 7.23 -12.45
C GLY A 96 -17.43 6.75 -10.99
N ARG A 97 -16.47 5.90 -10.60
CA ARG A 97 -16.33 5.39 -9.22
C ARG A 97 -15.33 6.22 -8.41
N HIS A 98 -15.51 6.29 -7.09
CA HIS A 98 -14.46 6.79 -6.20
C HIS A 98 -13.46 5.66 -5.94
N VAL A 99 -12.20 5.88 -6.34
CA VAL A 99 -11.16 4.86 -6.25
C VAL A 99 -10.10 5.32 -5.26
N LEU A 100 -9.82 4.47 -4.27
CA LEU A 100 -8.74 4.67 -3.31
C LEU A 100 -7.71 3.55 -3.48
N ILE A 101 -6.53 3.91 -3.97
CA ILE A 101 -5.40 2.98 -4.05
C ILE A 101 -4.83 2.79 -2.65
N VAL A 102 -4.70 1.53 -2.22
CA VAL A 102 -4.16 1.15 -0.91
C VAL A 102 -2.80 0.49 -1.12
N GLU A 103 -1.75 1.15 -0.64
CA GLU A 103 -0.36 0.70 -0.71
C GLU A 103 0.20 0.37 0.67
N ASP A 104 1.13 -0.59 0.75
CA ASP A 104 1.89 -0.86 1.96
C ASP A 104 3.04 0.15 2.15
N ILE A 105 3.77 0.45 1.09
CA ILE A 105 4.90 1.38 1.13
C ILE A 105 5.09 2.19 -0.15
N ILE A 106 5.28 3.49 0.01
CA ILE A 106 5.78 4.36 -1.05
C ILE A 106 7.28 4.61 -0.85
N ASP A 107 8.08 3.96 -1.70
CA ASP A 107 9.52 4.17 -1.83
C ASP A 107 9.81 5.14 -2.99
N SER A 108 10.32 4.68 -4.14
CA SER A 108 10.56 5.54 -5.30
C SER A 108 9.30 6.22 -5.89
N GLY A 109 8.11 5.67 -5.65
CA GLY A 109 6.84 6.12 -6.22
C GLY A 109 6.60 5.76 -7.70
N LEU A 110 7.58 5.19 -8.40
CA LEU A 110 7.48 4.98 -9.86
C LEU A 110 6.33 4.03 -10.26
N THR A 111 6.17 2.91 -9.55
CA THR A 111 5.08 1.95 -9.80
C THR A 111 3.71 2.59 -9.55
N LEU A 112 3.56 3.30 -8.43
CA LEU A 112 2.33 4.00 -8.07
C LEU A 112 1.99 5.10 -9.09
N SER A 113 2.98 5.90 -9.52
CA SER A 113 2.76 6.93 -10.55
C SER A 113 2.26 6.32 -11.87
N TRP A 114 2.83 5.19 -12.27
CA TRP A 114 2.37 4.45 -13.44
C TRP A 114 0.93 3.93 -13.25
N LEU A 115 0.64 3.35 -12.08
CA LEU A 115 -0.69 2.82 -11.76
C LEU A 115 -1.75 3.92 -11.78
N MET A 116 -1.47 5.07 -11.15
CA MET A 116 -2.36 6.22 -11.17
C MET A 116 -2.63 6.72 -12.59
N ARG A 117 -1.59 6.80 -13.44
CA ARG A 117 -1.77 7.16 -14.86
C ARG A 117 -2.66 6.15 -15.58
N ASN A 118 -2.44 4.85 -15.36
CA ASN A 118 -3.26 3.80 -15.97
C ASN A 118 -4.72 3.89 -15.52
N LEU A 119 -4.99 3.95 -14.22
CA LEU A 119 -6.34 3.99 -13.67
C LEU A 119 -7.08 5.28 -14.04
N LYS A 120 -6.38 6.42 -14.11
CA LYS A 120 -6.98 7.70 -14.52
C LYS A 120 -7.56 7.66 -15.94
N THR A 121 -6.97 6.88 -16.86
CA THR A 121 -7.51 6.73 -18.22
C THR A 121 -8.86 6.00 -18.27
N ARG A 122 -9.26 5.35 -17.17
CA ARG A 122 -10.54 4.66 -17.02
C ARG A 122 -11.65 5.57 -16.49
N ASN A 123 -11.37 6.87 -16.36
CA ASN A 123 -12.32 7.93 -15.97
C ASN A 123 -13.05 7.69 -14.62
N PRO A 124 -12.34 7.42 -13.51
CA PRO A 124 -12.97 7.38 -12.19
C PRO A 124 -13.48 8.77 -11.77
N ALA A 125 -14.44 8.81 -10.85
CA ALA A 125 -14.95 10.06 -10.27
C ALA A 125 -13.90 10.75 -9.37
N SER A 126 -13.16 9.97 -8.58
CA SER A 126 -11.93 10.40 -7.89
C SER A 126 -10.90 9.27 -7.89
N LEU A 127 -9.62 9.64 -7.77
CA LEU A 127 -8.51 8.70 -7.71
C LEU A 127 -7.51 9.19 -6.67
N ASP A 128 -7.60 8.60 -5.49
CA ASP A 128 -6.88 9.01 -4.29
C ASP A 128 -5.93 7.88 -3.86
N VAL A 129 -4.95 8.20 -3.02
CA VAL A 129 -3.95 7.23 -2.53
C VAL A 129 -3.82 7.28 -1.02
N ILE A 130 -3.85 6.11 -0.39
CA ILE A 130 -3.44 5.90 0.98
C ILE A 130 -2.30 4.90 1.04
N THR A 131 -1.31 5.18 1.89
CA THR A 131 -0.20 4.26 2.15
C THR A 131 0.01 4.07 3.64
N LEU A 132 0.37 2.85 4.05
CA LEU A 132 0.80 2.62 5.43
C LEU A 132 2.14 3.30 5.69
N LEU A 133 3.12 3.12 4.80
CA LEU A 133 4.47 3.68 4.94
C LEU A 133 4.82 4.61 3.78
N ARG A 134 5.62 5.62 4.06
CA ARG A 134 6.29 6.43 3.05
C ARG A 134 7.73 6.67 3.45
N LYS A 135 8.63 6.67 2.46
CA LYS A 135 10.04 7.06 2.60
C LYS A 135 10.27 8.39 1.88
N PRO A 136 10.10 9.54 2.54
CA PRO A 136 10.13 10.84 1.89
C PRO A 136 11.38 11.08 1.03
N ASP A 137 12.54 10.67 1.54
CA ASP A 137 13.84 10.86 0.87
C ASP A 137 14.05 9.94 -0.34
N ALA A 138 13.23 8.89 -0.49
CA ALA A 138 13.33 7.95 -1.61
C ALA A 138 12.41 8.31 -2.78
N VAL A 139 11.40 9.17 -2.56
CA VAL A 139 10.41 9.55 -3.56
C VAL A 139 11.08 10.29 -4.73
N LYS A 140 10.89 9.78 -5.95
CA LYS A 140 11.49 10.34 -7.17
C LYS A 140 10.49 11.07 -8.07
N VAL A 141 9.21 10.99 -7.72
CA VAL A 141 8.10 11.49 -8.54
C VAL A 141 7.12 12.24 -7.66
N ASP A 142 6.59 13.33 -8.19
CA ASP A 142 5.54 14.08 -7.53
C ASP A 142 4.22 13.28 -7.58
N ILE A 143 3.81 12.77 -6.43
CA ILE A 143 2.57 12.01 -6.25
C ILE A 143 1.84 12.64 -5.07
N ASN A 144 0.61 13.07 -5.31
CA ASN A 144 -0.28 13.46 -4.23
C ASN A 144 -0.72 12.19 -3.48
N VAL A 145 -0.34 12.10 -2.21
CA VAL A 145 -0.73 11.01 -1.32
C VAL A 145 -1.62 11.61 -0.25
N ASP A 146 -2.89 11.22 -0.25
CA ASP A 146 -3.93 11.82 0.59
C ASP A 146 -3.69 11.54 2.06
N ASN A 147 -3.34 10.31 2.39
CA ASN A 147 -3.15 9.86 3.76
C ASN A 147 -1.93 8.95 3.86
N VAL A 148 -1.12 9.20 4.88
CA VAL A 148 0.08 8.42 5.19
C VAL A 148 -0.01 7.93 6.63
N GLY A 149 0.19 6.63 6.83
CA GLY A 149 0.28 6.04 8.16
C GLY A 149 1.51 6.53 8.90
N PHE A 150 2.69 6.24 8.35
CA PHE A 150 3.98 6.56 8.94
C PHE A 150 4.99 7.02 7.88
N ASP A 151 5.65 8.14 8.13
CA ASP A 151 6.89 8.47 7.44
C ASP A 151 8.06 7.77 8.16
N ILE A 152 8.85 7.01 7.40
CA ILE A 152 9.99 6.24 7.91
C ILE A 152 11.29 6.67 7.22
N PRO A 153 12.46 6.51 7.87
CA PRO A 153 13.75 6.71 7.21
C PRO A 153 13.93 5.74 6.04
N ASN A 154 14.93 6.01 5.19
CA ASN A 154 15.27 5.14 4.07
C ASN A 154 16.01 3.87 4.52
N GLU A 155 15.34 3.05 5.31
CA GLU A 155 15.82 1.76 5.83
C GLU A 155 15.08 0.60 5.16
N PHE A 156 15.75 -0.54 5.05
CA PHE A 156 15.11 -1.76 4.55
C PHE A 156 14.26 -2.37 5.66
N VAL A 157 12.94 -2.44 5.43
CA VAL A 157 11.95 -2.89 6.40
C VAL A 157 11.18 -4.10 5.89
N VAL A 158 10.80 -4.99 6.82
CA VAL A 158 10.00 -6.18 6.56
C VAL A 158 8.86 -6.29 7.57
N GLY A 159 7.90 -7.16 7.29
CA GLY A 159 6.75 -7.40 8.16
C GLY A 159 5.50 -6.68 7.71
N TYR A 160 4.36 -7.17 8.18
CA TYR A 160 3.04 -6.65 7.87
C TYR A 160 2.81 -6.48 6.36
N GLY A 161 3.10 -7.54 5.61
CA GLY A 161 3.03 -7.57 4.14
C GLY A 161 4.35 -7.30 3.42
N LEU A 162 5.28 -6.55 4.02
CA LEU A 162 6.60 -6.28 3.44
C LEU A 162 7.51 -7.50 3.54
N ASP A 163 8.35 -7.73 2.53
CA ASP A 163 9.15 -8.95 2.44
C ASP A 163 10.63 -8.74 2.20
N TYR A 164 11.36 -9.81 2.53
CA TYR A 164 12.66 -10.10 1.97
C TYR A 164 12.63 -11.53 1.42
N ALA A 165 12.86 -11.68 0.12
CA ALA A 165 12.82 -12.98 -0.57
C ALA A 165 11.53 -13.78 -0.29
N GLU A 166 10.37 -13.12 -0.37
CA GLU A 166 9.03 -13.66 -0.09
C GLU A 166 8.78 -14.08 1.37
N ARG A 167 9.68 -13.79 2.30
CA ARG A 167 9.55 -14.10 3.74
C ARG A 167 9.15 -12.88 4.54
N TYR A 168 8.81 -13.10 5.81
CA TYR A 168 8.54 -12.07 6.82
C TYR A 168 7.22 -11.30 6.67
N ARG A 169 6.49 -11.42 5.55
CA ARG A 169 5.19 -10.76 5.33
C ARG A 169 4.17 -11.01 6.45
N ASP A 170 4.28 -12.17 7.09
CA ASP A 170 3.40 -12.68 8.15
C ASP A 170 3.70 -12.12 9.56
N LEU A 171 4.76 -11.31 9.72
CA LEU A 171 4.99 -10.61 10.99
C LEU A 171 3.89 -9.57 11.24
N PRO A 172 3.33 -9.47 12.47
CA PRO A 172 2.26 -8.52 12.79
C PRO A 172 2.78 -7.09 13.04
N TYR A 173 4.09 -6.88 12.93
CA TYR A 173 4.76 -5.60 13.14
C TYR A 173 5.73 -5.34 11.99
N ILE A 174 6.23 -4.11 11.90
CA ILE A 174 7.24 -3.71 10.92
C ILE A 174 8.57 -3.53 11.64
N GLY A 175 9.62 -4.14 11.08
CA GLY A 175 10.95 -4.11 11.66
C GLY A 175 12.06 -4.10 10.61
N THR A 176 13.28 -3.93 11.09
CA THR A 176 14.49 -4.00 10.27
C THR A 176 15.14 -5.39 10.41
N LEU A 177 15.78 -5.85 9.35
CA LEU A 177 16.53 -7.10 9.37
C LEU A 177 17.95 -6.88 9.91
N GLU A 178 18.47 -7.88 10.63
CA GLU A 178 19.88 -7.98 10.97
C GLU A 178 20.75 -8.00 9.70
N PRO A 179 21.88 -7.26 9.65
CA PRO A 179 22.76 -7.25 8.47
C PRO A 179 23.22 -8.64 7.99
N ARG A 180 23.34 -9.60 8.91
CA ARG A 180 23.71 -10.99 8.60
C ARG A 180 22.71 -11.71 7.69
N VAL A 181 21.47 -11.20 7.56
CA VAL A 181 20.39 -11.83 6.79
C VAL A 181 20.51 -11.51 5.29
N TYR A 182 21.03 -10.33 4.93
CA TYR A 182 21.18 -9.89 3.54
C TYR A 182 22.63 -9.67 3.09
N GLY A 183 23.61 -9.79 4.00
CA GLY A 183 25.04 -9.65 3.72
C GLY A 183 25.74 -10.93 3.23
N GLY A 184 25.02 -11.86 2.59
CA GLY A 184 25.54 -13.11 2.03
C GLY A 184 25.85 -13.04 0.54
#